data_AF-A0A9W8W2N8-F1
#
_entry.id   AF-A0A9W8W2N8-F1
#
_cell.length_a   1.000
_cell.length_b   1.000
_cell.length_c   1.000
_cell.angle_alpha   90.00
_cell.angle_beta   90.00
_cell.angle_gamma   90.00
#
_symmetry.space_group_name_H-M   'P 1'
#
loop_
_entity.id
_entity.type
_entity.pdbx_description
1 polymer ?
#
loop_
_entity_poly.entity_id
_entity_poly.type
_entity_poly.pdbx_seq_one_letter_code
_entity_poly.pdbx_strand_id
1 'polypeptide(L)'
;MEPEDIRRNYDLVKQVRSVSWVLNMRPPPSLDGLPATEGLDCLIMVLRRIYSLVLISGDCLADLNRFRKSEADNPILAFSWLTLGEPEGAEACARAVEVKRALIEAIPGSTGSFANLWKSAQMNQTLWQKKLFHLYGSKYVLPSRPTDLVTQTEWDREEIADASIIQLNRTQEPYRTLQQAVDDCFGLGDYRTLYTPYHPRIIRVLYTPGMDHRLPFQALREFFLPRGEVSTVNGRVMYKTVSRVRYALIAVVRMRSSPQEPDSVRTYAICGANIMAECEPSYTPGSWLIEEPCPHNFALFFCLAESEPLIPEYPELGKAATMVDLEMELAIEDDMGRGLERLDLEASTQWAPRLKGPGAEPVPLNPRRLHPPTAEPPSSSSNVQHHSGGEGNSFGRENERQDSPPRARQTRGARDRERRRSRSPWDEIKSPRRRTRSHGYRKE
;
A
#
# COMPACT_ATOMS: atom_id res chain seq x y z
N MET A 1 33.60 -6.38 3.53
CA MET A 1 32.55 -5.73 4.35
C MET A 1 31.21 -6.10 3.75
N GLU A 2 30.38 -6.87 4.45
CA GLU A 2 29.06 -7.28 3.95
C GLU A 2 28.19 -6.05 3.61
N PRO A 3 27.27 -6.10 2.63
CA PRO A 3 26.32 -5.03 2.38
C PRO A 3 25.61 -4.65 3.68
N GLU A 4 25.74 -3.40 4.08
CA GLU A 4 25.28 -2.97 5.40
C GLU A 4 23.79 -2.63 5.36
N ASP A 5 23.05 -3.10 6.37
CA ASP A 5 21.68 -2.69 6.62
C ASP A 5 21.65 -1.18 6.91
N ILE A 6 20.93 -0.42 6.09
CA ILE A 6 20.83 1.04 6.17
C ILE A 6 20.45 1.49 7.60
N ARG A 7 19.64 0.71 8.30
CA ARG A 7 19.15 1.04 9.64
C ARG A 7 20.23 1.01 10.72
N ARG A 8 21.42 0.46 10.42
CA ARG A 8 22.58 0.46 11.33
C ARG A 8 23.39 1.76 11.24
N ASN A 9 23.33 2.41 10.08
CA ASN A 9 24.19 3.56 9.77
C ASN A 9 23.43 4.89 9.77
N TYR A 10 22.10 4.83 9.69
CA TYR A 10 21.26 6.02 9.61
C TYR A 10 20.22 6.06 10.73
N ASP A 11 19.99 7.25 11.29
CA ASP A 11 18.86 7.53 12.16
C ASP A 11 17.61 7.74 11.29
N LEU A 12 16.70 6.76 11.29
CA LEU A 12 15.51 6.77 10.44
C LEU A 12 14.56 7.96 10.70
N VAL A 13 14.66 8.61 11.86
CA VAL A 13 13.84 9.79 12.21
C VAL A 13 14.53 11.07 11.77
N LYS A 14 15.83 11.20 12.04
CA LYS A 14 16.59 12.44 11.78
C LYS A 14 17.11 12.52 10.35
N GLN A 15 17.28 11.39 9.68
CA GLN A 15 17.92 11.28 8.36
C GLN A 15 16.99 10.64 7.33
N VAL A 16 15.68 10.90 7.44
CA VAL A 16 14.64 10.41 6.51
C VAL A 16 15.01 10.66 5.05
N ARG A 17 15.50 11.87 4.73
CA ARG A 17 15.93 12.24 3.36
C ARG A 17 17.07 11.36 2.86
N SER A 18 18.14 11.21 3.64
CA SER A 18 19.30 10.39 3.29
C SER A 18 18.92 8.92 3.12
N VAL A 19 18.10 8.38 4.03
CA VAL A 19 17.62 7.00 3.95
C VAL A 19 16.76 6.78 2.71
N SER A 20 15.81 7.69 2.44
CA SER A 20 14.96 7.64 1.25
C SER A 20 15.81 7.70 -0.02
N TRP A 21 16.82 8.58 -0.05
CA TRP A 21 17.75 8.68 -1.17
C TRP A 21 18.50 7.37 -1.41
N VAL A 22 19.10 6.76 -0.37
CA VAL A 22 19.82 5.48 -0.50
C VAL A 22 18.89 4.36 -0.99
N LEU A 23 17.66 4.29 -0.47
CA LEU A 23 16.67 3.29 -0.87
C LEU A 23 16.28 3.43 -2.35
N ASN A 24 16.08 4.66 -2.83
CA ASN A 24 15.59 4.93 -4.17
C ASN A 24 16.68 4.95 -5.24
N MET A 25 17.87 5.47 -4.93
CA MET A 25 18.92 5.75 -5.91
C MET A 25 19.87 4.58 -6.15
N ARG A 26 19.87 3.59 -5.25
CA ARG A 26 20.78 2.46 -5.33
C ARG A 26 20.04 1.13 -5.56
N PRO A 27 19.91 0.70 -6.82
CA PRO A 27 19.11 -0.45 -7.19
C PRO A 27 19.85 -1.78 -6.91
N PRO A 28 19.15 -2.93 -6.83
CA PRO A 28 19.81 -4.22 -6.68
C PRO A 28 20.71 -4.55 -7.88
N PRO A 29 21.86 -5.19 -7.69
CA PRO A 29 22.74 -5.52 -8.82
C PRO A 29 22.09 -6.56 -9.74
N SER A 30 22.18 -6.34 -11.05
CA SER A 30 21.84 -7.37 -12.05
C SER A 30 22.82 -8.55 -11.92
N LEU A 31 22.31 -9.77 -12.06
CA LEU A 31 23.13 -10.98 -12.05
C LEU A 31 23.34 -11.48 -13.48
N ASP A 32 24.45 -11.09 -14.09
CA ASP A 32 24.82 -11.57 -15.42
C ASP A 32 24.96 -13.10 -15.41
N GLY A 33 24.32 -13.76 -16.38
CA GLY A 33 24.38 -15.22 -16.55
C GLY A 33 23.42 -16.04 -15.69
N LEU A 34 22.66 -15.42 -14.77
CA LEU A 34 21.56 -16.06 -14.05
C LEU A 34 20.22 -15.62 -14.66
N PRO A 35 19.58 -16.48 -15.48
CA PRO A 35 18.33 -16.12 -16.12
C PRO A 35 17.23 -15.90 -15.07
N ALA A 36 16.30 -14.99 -15.37
CA ALA A 36 15.05 -14.80 -14.64
C ALA A 36 15.16 -14.25 -13.21
N THR A 37 16.14 -13.37 -12.94
CA THR A 37 16.24 -12.66 -11.65
C THR A 37 15.55 -11.29 -11.65
N GLU A 38 15.13 -10.80 -12.81
CA GLU A 38 14.56 -9.45 -12.98
C GLU A 38 13.23 -9.30 -12.23
N GLY A 39 12.49 -10.39 -12.05
CA GLY A 39 11.27 -10.39 -11.25
C GLY A 39 11.55 -10.08 -9.78
N LEU A 40 12.62 -10.64 -9.22
CA LEU A 40 13.07 -10.35 -7.86
C LEU A 40 13.61 -8.93 -7.75
N ASP A 41 14.36 -8.46 -8.74
CA ASP A 41 14.85 -7.08 -8.79
C ASP A 41 13.72 -6.05 -8.80
N CYS A 42 12.70 -6.27 -9.64
CA CYS A 42 11.51 -5.44 -9.67
C CYS A 42 10.81 -5.43 -8.30
N LEU A 43 10.72 -6.59 -7.62
CA LEU A 43 10.12 -6.67 -6.29
C LEU A 43 10.94 -5.89 -5.26
N ILE A 44 12.26 -6.04 -5.24
CA ILE A 44 13.15 -5.31 -4.33
C ILE A 44 13.01 -3.80 -4.56
N MET A 45 12.98 -3.34 -5.82
CA MET A 45 12.77 -1.92 -6.14
C MET A 45 11.43 -1.39 -5.61
N VAL A 46 10.34 -2.14 -5.80
CA VAL A 46 9.02 -1.78 -5.24
C VAL A 46 9.06 -1.71 -3.71
N LEU A 47 9.69 -2.69 -3.06
CA LEU A 47 9.81 -2.73 -1.60
C LEU A 47 10.62 -1.55 -1.06
N ARG A 48 11.75 -1.25 -1.68
CA ARG A 48 12.58 -0.09 -1.34
C ARG A 48 11.80 1.21 -1.48
N ARG A 49 11.00 1.34 -2.55
CA ARG A 49 10.12 2.50 -2.74
C ARG A 49 9.08 2.60 -1.63
N ILE A 50 8.41 1.50 -1.28
CA ILE A 50 7.45 1.45 -0.16
C ILE A 50 8.13 1.82 1.15
N TYR A 51 9.34 1.32 1.41
CA TYR A 51 10.09 1.61 2.64
C TYR A 51 10.43 3.10 2.73
N SER A 52 10.83 3.71 1.61
CA SER A 52 11.18 5.13 1.53
C SER A 52 10.01 6.09 1.79
N LEU A 53 8.77 5.63 1.62
CA LEU A 53 7.57 6.46 1.81
C LEU A 53 6.80 6.13 3.09
N VAL A 54 6.69 4.84 3.40
CA VAL A 54 5.79 4.37 4.45
C VAL A 54 6.56 4.02 5.72
N LEU A 55 7.60 3.20 5.61
CA LEU A 55 8.21 2.61 6.82
C LEU A 55 9.16 3.56 7.56
N ILE A 56 9.62 4.61 6.90
CA ILE A 56 10.39 5.69 7.55
C ILE A 56 9.49 6.85 8.05
N SER A 57 8.17 6.77 7.85
CA SER A 57 7.24 7.74 8.44
C SER A 57 7.13 7.55 9.95
N GLY A 58 7.00 8.65 10.70
CA GLY A 58 6.98 8.63 12.18
C GLY A 58 5.97 7.64 12.77
N ASP A 59 4.79 7.52 12.16
CA ASP A 59 3.73 6.60 12.59
C ASP A 59 4.12 5.13 12.45
N CYS A 60 4.93 4.77 11.45
CA CYS A 60 5.30 3.39 11.15
C CYS A 60 6.58 2.94 11.86
N LEU A 61 7.43 3.88 12.28
CA LEU A 61 8.67 3.57 13.02
C LEU A 61 8.39 2.87 14.36
N ALA A 62 7.25 3.15 14.99
CA ALA A 62 6.81 2.48 16.22
C ALA A 62 6.56 0.97 16.04
N ASP A 63 6.25 0.53 14.82
CA ASP A 63 5.95 -0.88 14.49
C ASP A 63 7.16 -1.63 13.89
N LEU A 64 8.37 -1.06 13.87
CA LEU A 64 9.57 -1.69 13.29
C LEU A 64 9.85 -3.09 13.83
N ASN A 65 9.59 -3.34 15.13
CA ASN A 65 9.76 -4.67 15.71
C ASN A 65 8.85 -5.73 15.07
N ARG A 66 7.63 -5.36 14.66
CA ARG A 66 6.74 -6.25 13.91
C ARG A 66 7.19 -6.48 12.48
N PHE A 67 7.90 -5.52 11.89
CA PHE A 67 8.53 -5.70 10.58
C PHE A 67 9.74 -6.63 10.66
N ARG A 68 10.57 -6.52 11.70
CA ARG A 68 11.72 -7.44 11.91
C ARG A 68 11.32 -8.91 11.97
N LYS A 69 10.18 -9.24 12.57
CA LYS A 69 9.67 -10.63 12.54
C LYS A 69 9.36 -11.07 11.11
N SER A 70 8.65 -10.23 10.35
CA SER A 70 8.35 -10.51 8.94
C SER A 70 9.59 -10.61 8.07
N GLU A 71 10.64 -9.84 8.37
CA GLU A 71 11.95 -9.92 7.71
C GLU A 71 12.68 -11.24 8.02
N ALA A 72 12.58 -11.75 9.24
CA ALA A 72 13.11 -13.07 9.59
C ALA A 72 12.38 -14.20 8.86
N ASP A 73 11.05 -14.07 8.69
CA ASP A 73 10.22 -15.05 7.98
C ASP A 73 10.33 -14.91 6.44
N ASN A 74 10.77 -13.76 5.94
CA ASN A 74 10.91 -13.46 4.51
C ASN A 74 12.19 -12.65 4.22
N PRO A 75 13.28 -13.32 3.83
CA PRO A 75 14.57 -12.67 3.60
C PRO A 75 14.57 -11.62 2.48
N ILE A 76 13.59 -11.62 1.55
CA ILE A 76 13.45 -10.56 0.54
C ILE A 76 13.19 -9.20 1.21
N LEU A 77 12.40 -9.20 2.28
CA LEU A 77 12.08 -7.97 3.03
C LEU A 77 13.31 -7.41 3.73
N ALA A 78 14.16 -8.28 4.29
CA ALA A 78 15.42 -7.91 4.92
C ALA A 78 16.42 -7.40 3.89
N PHE A 79 16.57 -8.11 2.77
CA PHE A 79 17.46 -7.72 1.68
C PHE A 79 17.15 -6.32 1.13
N SER A 80 15.86 -5.97 1.10
CA SER A 80 15.42 -4.65 0.62
C SER A 80 15.91 -3.47 1.48
N TRP A 81 16.38 -3.71 2.72
CA TRP A 81 17.00 -2.70 3.59
C TRP A 81 18.51 -2.56 3.42
N LEU A 82 19.14 -3.42 2.63
CA LEU A 82 20.59 -3.37 2.45
C LEU A 82 20.98 -2.14 1.63
N THR A 83 22.19 -1.66 1.87
CA THR A 83 22.85 -0.71 1.01
C THR A 83 23.33 -1.45 -0.23
N LEU A 84 22.50 -1.43 -1.27
CA LEU A 84 22.79 -1.96 -2.61
C LEU A 84 23.39 -0.84 -3.46
N GLY A 85 23.97 -1.15 -4.63
CA GLY A 85 24.51 -0.16 -5.59
C GLY A 85 25.69 0.67 -5.06
N GLU A 86 26.60 1.10 -5.93
CA GLU A 86 27.85 1.77 -5.50
C GLU A 86 27.71 3.29 -5.34
N PRO A 87 28.52 3.86 -4.44
CA PRO A 87 29.38 4.95 -4.87
C PRO A 87 30.86 4.57 -5.05
N GLU A 88 31.38 3.46 -4.51
CA GLU A 88 32.83 3.19 -4.56
C GLU A 88 33.23 1.70 -4.64
N GLY A 89 33.66 1.28 -5.84
CA GLY A 89 34.62 0.22 -6.12
C GLY A 89 34.06 -1.19 -6.29
N ALA A 90 34.39 -1.84 -7.43
CA ALA A 90 33.94 -3.16 -7.92
C ALA A 90 33.76 -4.28 -6.87
N GLU A 91 34.45 -4.22 -5.74
CA GLU A 91 34.25 -5.13 -4.63
C GLU A 91 32.87 -4.98 -3.96
N ALA A 92 32.33 -3.77 -3.83
CA ALA A 92 31.01 -3.54 -3.23
C ALA A 92 29.91 -4.13 -4.11
N CYS A 93 29.99 -3.92 -5.43
CA CYS A 93 29.14 -4.59 -6.40
C CYS A 93 29.23 -6.12 -6.31
N ALA A 94 30.45 -6.68 -6.30
CA ALA A 94 30.67 -8.12 -6.19
C ALA A 94 30.06 -8.71 -4.91
N ARG A 95 30.12 -7.98 -3.79
CA ARG A 95 29.50 -8.41 -2.52
C ARG A 95 27.97 -8.34 -2.56
N ALA A 96 27.39 -7.29 -3.14
CA ALA A 96 25.94 -7.21 -3.30
C ALA A 96 25.41 -8.34 -4.22
N VAL A 97 26.16 -8.68 -5.26
CA VAL A 97 25.93 -9.84 -6.14
C VAL A 97 25.94 -11.15 -5.34
N GLU A 98 26.94 -11.35 -4.48
CA GLU A 98 27.05 -12.56 -3.66
C GLU A 98 25.90 -12.70 -2.66
N VAL A 99 25.54 -11.62 -1.97
CA VAL A 99 24.39 -11.65 -1.04
C VAL A 99 23.08 -11.88 -1.77
N LYS A 100 22.91 -11.33 -2.98
CA LYS A 100 21.72 -11.63 -3.80
C LYS A 100 21.70 -13.09 -4.25
N ARG A 101 22.84 -13.69 -4.59
CA ARG A 101 22.93 -15.12 -4.90
C ARG A 101 22.55 -15.97 -3.69
N ALA A 102 23.07 -15.65 -2.51
CA ALA A 102 22.70 -16.34 -1.27
C ALA A 102 21.20 -16.20 -0.96
N LEU A 103 20.59 -15.03 -1.21
CA LEU A 103 19.14 -14.83 -1.11
C LEU A 103 18.37 -15.76 -2.06
N ILE A 104 18.82 -15.86 -3.31
CA ILE A 104 18.18 -16.72 -4.31
C ILE A 104 18.23 -18.19 -3.88
N GLU A 105 19.38 -18.64 -3.40
CA GLU A 105 19.58 -20.01 -2.90
C GLU A 105 18.72 -20.30 -1.65
N ALA A 106 18.56 -19.31 -0.76
CA ALA A 106 17.78 -19.44 0.46
C ALA A 106 16.27 -19.48 0.23
N ILE A 107 15.78 -18.97 -0.91
CA ILE A 107 14.35 -18.88 -1.21
C ILE A 107 14.04 -19.68 -2.48
N PRO A 108 13.61 -20.94 -2.34
CA PRO A 108 13.19 -21.76 -3.47
C PRO A 108 12.08 -21.06 -4.28
N GLY A 109 12.28 -20.93 -5.60
CA GLY A 109 11.32 -20.25 -6.48
C GLY A 109 11.47 -18.73 -6.54
N SER A 110 12.51 -18.16 -5.92
CA SER A 110 12.85 -16.73 -5.99
C SER A 110 13.29 -16.26 -7.39
N THR A 111 13.76 -17.18 -8.25
CA THR A 111 14.08 -16.94 -9.68
C THR A 111 12.81 -16.98 -10.55
N GLY A 112 11.75 -16.34 -10.08
CA GLY A 112 10.44 -16.32 -10.70
C GLY A 112 10.16 -15.02 -11.44
N SER A 113 9.09 -15.02 -12.23
CA SER A 113 8.50 -13.78 -12.68
C SER A 113 8.08 -12.93 -11.48
N PHE A 114 8.09 -11.61 -11.64
CA PHE A 114 7.57 -10.70 -10.62
C PHE A 114 6.20 -11.18 -10.15
N ALA A 115 5.30 -11.50 -11.09
CA ALA A 115 3.94 -11.99 -10.88
C ALA A 115 3.82 -13.10 -9.82
N ASN A 116 4.76 -14.05 -9.81
CA ASN A 116 4.77 -15.16 -8.88
C ASN A 116 5.30 -14.74 -7.50
N LEU A 117 6.29 -13.86 -7.45
CA LEU A 117 6.94 -13.43 -6.22
C LEU A 117 6.05 -12.52 -5.39
N TRP A 118 5.48 -11.46 -5.99
CA TRP A 118 4.69 -10.49 -5.23
C TRP A 118 3.36 -11.04 -4.71
N LYS A 119 2.84 -12.11 -5.34
CA LYS A 119 1.65 -12.87 -4.89
C LYS A 119 2.00 -14.18 -4.19
N SER A 120 3.28 -14.40 -3.87
CA SER A 120 3.68 -15.63 -3.20
C SER A 120 3.03 -15.72 -1.81
N ALA A 121 2.78 -16.96 -1.35
CA ALA A 121 2.28 -17.19 -0.01
C ALA A 121 3.18 -16.53 1.06
N GLN A 122 4.51 -16.56 0.85
CA GLN A 122 5.46 -15.91 1.74
C GLN A 122 5.25 -14.39 1.81
N MET A 123 5.07 -13.70 0.68
CA MET A 123 4.76 -12.26 0.67
C MET A 123 3.40 -11.95 1.31
N ASN A 124 2.38 -12.75 1.01
CA ASN A 124 1.05 -12.63 1.60
C ASN A 124 1.09 -12.78 3.13
N GLN A 125 1.77 -13.80 3.64
CA GLN A 125 1.91 -14.11 5.06
C GLN A 125 2.91 -13.22 5.80
N THR A 126 3.66 -12.33 5.14
CA THR A 126 4.64 -11.47 5.83
C THR A 126 4.31 -9.99 5.69
N LEU A 127 4.34 -9.46 4.46
CA LEU A 127 4.13 -8.03 4.22
C LEU A 127 2.66 -7.69 4.03
N TRP A 128 1.97 -8.38 3.11
CA TRP A 128 0.65 -7.95 2.65
C TRP A 128 -0.48 -8.20 3.65
N GLN A 129 -0.31 -9.11 4.61
CA GLN A 129 -1.24 -9.28 5.74
C GLN A 129 -1.15 -8.19 6.82
N LYS A 130 -0.24 -7.21 6.68
CA LYS A 130 -0.18 -6.09 7.63
C LYS A 130 -1.29 -5.10 7.30
N LYS A 131 -1.97 -4.57 8.33
CA LYS A 131 -3.09 -3.62 8.19
C LYS A 131 -2.78 -2.42 7.29
N LEU A 132 -1.52 -1.99 7.21
CA LEU A 132 -1.08 -0.89 6.34
C LEU A 132 -1.30 -1.18 4.84
N PHE A 133 -1.52 -2.43 4.43
CA PHE A 133 -1.74 -2.85 3.04
C PHE A 133 -3.16 -3.38 2.77
N HIS A 134 -4.03 -3.37 3.78
CA HIS A 134 -5.38 -3.89 3.65
C HIS A 134 -6.28 -2.88 2.95
N LEU A 135 -6.87 -3.27 1.83
CA LEU A 135 -7.84 -2.43 1.13
C LEU A 135 -9.17 -2.34 1.90
N TYR A 136 -9.51 -3.41 2.61
CA TYR A 136 -10.79 -3.60 3.27
C TYR A 136 -10.70 -3.48 4.79
N GLY A 137 -11.70 -2.82 5.37
CA GLY A 137 -12.00 -2.89 6.79
C GLY A 137 -12.71 -4.18 7.13
N SER A 138 -13.48 -4.19 8.22
CA SER A 138 -14.32 -5.35 8.56
C SER A 138 -15.39 -5.61 7.51
N LYS A 139 -15.74 -6.88 7.31
CA LYS A 139 -16.91 -7.32 6.53
C LYS A 139 -18.14 -7.20 7.44
N TYR A 140 -19.26 -6.74 6.89
CA TYR A 140 -20.54 -6.76 7.60
C TYR A 140 -21.49 -7.69 6.87
N VAL A 141 -21.90 -8.76 7.53
CA VAL A 141 -22.87 -9.72 7.00
C VAL A 141 -24.27 -9.26 7.41
N LEU A 142 -25.04 -8.86 6.40
CA LEU A 142 -26.42 -8.41 6.52
C LEU A 142 -27.35 -9.61 6.78
N PRO A 143 -28.33 -9.42 7.67
CA PRO A 143 -29.22 -10.48 8.06
C PRO A 143 -30.14 -10.90 6.90
N SER A 144 -30.49 -12.19 6.86
CA SER A 144 -31.45 -12.71 5.86
C SER A 144 -32.88 -12.36 6.22
N ARG A 145 -33.16 -12.19 7.53
CA ARG A 145 -34.46 -11.83 8.06
C ARG A 145 -34.34 -10.50 8.81
N PRO A 146 -35.37 -9.64 8.79
CA PRO A 146 -35.34 -8.36 9.51
C PRO A 146 -35.06 -8.47 11.02
N THR A 147 -35.26 -9.65 11.61
CA THR A 147 -35.04 -9.94 13.04
C THR A 147 -33.60 -10.27 13.39
N ASP A 148 -32.77 -10.67 12.43
CA ASP A 148 -31.41 -11.12 12.73
C ASP A 148 -30.46 -9.91 12.84
N LEU A 149 -29.40 -10.04 13.65
CA LEU A 149 -28.43 -8.97 13.85
C LEU A 149 -27.39 -8.95 12.73
N VAL A 150 -26.95 -7.74 12.37
CA VAL A 150 -25.82 -7.54 11.47
C VAL A 150 -24.56 -8.05 12.17
N THR A 151 -23.82 -8.94 11.52
CA THR A 151 -22.61 -9.52 12.09
C THR A 151 -21.38 -8.89 11.45
N GLN A 152 -20.48 -8.38 12.28
CA GLN A 152 -19.17 -7.92 11.83
C GLN A 152 -18.20 -9.10 11.85
N THR A 153 -17.57 -9.40 10.71
CA THR A 153 -16.58 -10.46 10.58
C THR A 153 -15.23 -9.87 10.17
N GLU A 154 -14.17 -10.40 10.76
CA GLU A 154 -12.82 -10.12 10.30
C GLU A 154 -12.50 -10.94 9.06
N TRP A 155 -11.57 -10.44 8.27
CA TRP A 155 -11.05 -11.21 7.15
C TRP A 155 -10.16 -12.34 7.65
N ASP A 156 -10.18 -13.45 6.91
CA ASP A 156 -9.12 -14.43 7.04
C ASP A 156 -7.77 -13.81 6.64
N ARG A 157 -6.70 -14.18 7.37
CA ARG A 157 -5.37 -13.58 7.20
C ARG A 157 -4.75 -13.89 5.84
N GLU A 158 -5.04 -15.06 5.27
CA GLU A 158 -4.54 -15.44 3.96
C GLU A 158 -5.41 -14.81 2.86
N GLU A 159 -6.72 -14.74 3.08
CA GLU A 159 -7.67 -14.14 2.12
C GLU A 159 -7.47 -12.62 1.94
N ILE A 160 -7.21 -11.87 3.02
CA ILE A 160 -7.16 -10.40 2.95
C ILE A 160 -6.06 -9.87 2.03
N ALA A 161 -4.93 -10.59 1.93
CA ALA A 161 -3.81 -10.19 1.09
C ALA A 161 -4.22 -10.24 -0.39
N ASP A 162 -4.91 -11.28 -0.85
CA ASP A 162 -5.34 -11.39 -2.24
C ASP A 162 -6.55 -10.51 -2.52
N ALA A 163 -7.50 -10.41 -1.59
CA ALA A 163 -8.65 -9.53 -1.71
C ALA A 163 -8.22 -8.06 -1.83
N SER A 164 -7.14 -7.66 -1.16
CA SER A 164 -6.60 -6.29 -1.20
C SER A 164 -5.85 -5.95 -2.49
N ILE A 165 -6.20 -6.57 -3.62
CA ILE A 165 -5.68 -6.25 -4.96
C ILE A 165 -6.85 -5.85 -5.86
N ILE A 166 -6.87 -4.57 -6.25
CA ILE A 166 -7.88 -4.05 -7.17
C ILE A 166 -7.63 -4.62 -8.56
N GLN A 167 -8.66 -5.15 -9.21
CA GLN A 167 -8.59 -5.69 -10.56
C GLN A 167 -9.10 -4.65 -11.56
N LEU A 168 -8.24 -4.21 -12.49
CA LEU A 168 -8.61 -3.36 -13.61
C LEU A 168 -8.34 -4.11 -14.91
N ASN A 169 -9.36 -4.81 -15.43
CA ASN A 169 -9.25 -5.63 -16.63
C ASN A 169 -9.99 -5.00 -17.82
N ARG A 170 -9.26 -4.26 -18.65
CA ARG A 170 -9.83 -3.61 -19.84
C ARG A 170 -9.96 -4.53 -21.05
N THR A 171 -9.48 -5.77 -20.97
CA THR A 171 -9.81 -6.80 -21.96
C THR A 171 -11.26 -7.28 -21.78
N GLN A 172 -11.72 -7.37 -20.53
CA GLN A 172 -13.10 -7.75 -20.21
C GLN A 172 -14.05 -6.55 -20.19
N GLU A 173 -13.59 -5.40 -19.67
CA GLU A 173 -14.39 -4.19 -19.52
C GLU A 173 -13.67 -2.99 -20.16
N PRO A 174 -13.74 -2.85 -21.50
CA PRO A 174 -12.89 -1.92 -22.24
C PRO A 174 -13.00 -0.47 -21.84
N TYR A 175 -14.13 -0.03 -21.29
CA TYR A 175 -14.35 1.37 -20.91
C TYR A 175 -14.20 1.63 -19.39
N ARG A 176 -13.83 0.60 -18.62
CA ARG A 176 -13.69 0.74 -17.17
C ARG A 176 -12.48 1.61 -16.82
N THR A 177 -12.74 2.63 -16.02
CA THR A 177 -11.72 3.53 -15.48
C THR A 177 -11.11 2.97 -14.20
N LEU A 178 -9.93 3.47 -13.80
CA LEU A 178 -9.32 3.13 -12.52
C LEU A 178 -10.24 3.50 -11.34
N GLN A 179 -10.86 4.69 -11.39
CA GLN A 179 -11.76 5.15 -10.32
C GLN A 179 -13.00 4.25 -10.18
N GLN A 180 -13.58 3.79 -11.30
CA GLN A 180 -14.68 2.83 -11.27
C GLN A 180 -14.23 1.50 -10.65
N ALA A 181 -13.06 0.98 -11.04
CA ALA A 181 -12.54 -0.25 -10.46
C ALA A 181 -12.34 -0.16 -8.93
N VAL A 182 -11.93 1.00 -8.43
CA VAL A 182 -11.81 1.29 -6.99
C VAL A 182 -13.19 1.39 -6.32
N ASP A 183 -14.13 2.14 -6.91
CA ASP A 183 -15.46 2.36 -6.33
C ASP A 183 -16.24 1.03 -6.25
N ASP A 184 -16.09 0.14 -7.24
CA ASP A 184 -16.72 -1.19 -7.29
C ASP A 184 -16.20 -2.16 -6.23
N CYS A 185 -15.05 -1.88 -5.60
CA CYS A 185 -14.54 -2.72 -4.51
C CYS A 185 -15.40 -2.61 -3.25
N PHE A 186 -16.14 -1.51 -3.05
CA PHE A 186 -16.80 -1.19 -1.80
C PHE A 186 -18.32 -1.14 -1.93
N GLY A 187 -19.00 -1.22 -0.79
CA GLY A 187 -20.46 -1.27 -0.76
C GLY A 187 -20.99 -2.70 -0.73
N LEU A 188 -22.22 -2.88 -1.18
CA LEU A 188 -22.92 -4.17 -1.08
C LEU A 188 -22.43 -5.10 -2.19
N GLY A 189 -21.78 -6.21 -1.82
CA GLY A 189 -21.27 -7.22 -2.74
C GLY A 189 -22.32 -8.28 -3.08
N ASP A 190 -22.17 -9.49 -2.53
CA ASP A 190 -22.98 -10.69 -2.77
C ASP A 190 -24.42 -10.61 -2.19
N TYR A 191 -25.03 -9.43 -2.23
CA TYR A 191 -26.33 -9.06 -1.66
C TYR A 191 -26.43 -9.16 -0.14
N ARG A 192 -25.42 -9.71 0.54
CA ARG A 192 -25.41 -9.88 1.99
C ARG A 192 -24.14 -9.38 2.65
N THR A 193 -23.06 -9.18 1.93
CA THR A 193 -21.82 -8.67 2.51
C THR A 193 -21.61 -7.22 2.12
N LEU A 194 -21.52 -6.35 3.12
CA LEU A 194 -21.10 -4.97 2.95
C LEU A 194 -19.58 -4.89 3.18
N TYR A 195 -18.88 -4.50 2.11
CA TYR A 195 -17.44 -4.25 2.13
C TYR A 195 -17.17 -2.78 2.40
N THR A 196 -16.37 -2.52 3.43
CA THR A 196 -15.96 -1.15 3.80
C THR A 196 -14.50 -0.93 3.41
N PRO A 197 -14.15 0.24 2.88
CA PRO A 197 -12.76 0.59 2.65
C PRO A 197 -12.06 0.74 3.99
N TYR A 198 -10.82 0.28 4.03
CA TYR A 198 -9.87 0.69 5.05
C TYR A 198 -9.09 1.92 4.54
N HIS A 199 -8.08 2.34 5.30
CA HIS A 199 -7.17 3.42 4.91
C HIS A 199 -5.74 2.89 4.82
N PRO A 200 -5.43 2.02 3.84
CA PRO A 200 -4.09 1.50 3.67
C PRO A 200 -3.11 2.61 3.29
N ARG A 201 -1.83 2.45 3.66
CA ARG A 201 -0.75 3.32 3.17
C ARG A 201 -0.36 2.99 1.74
N ILE A 202 -0.52 1.73 1.33
CA ILE A 202 -0.25 1.25 -0.03
C ILE A 202 -1.44 0.46 -0.58
N ILE A 203 -1.86 0.77 -1.81
CA ILE A 203 -2.87 0.03 -2.57
C ILE A 203 -2.21 -0.62 -3.78
N ARG A 204 -2.58 -1.87 -4.06
CA ARG A 204 -2.09 -2.65 -5.20
C ARG A 204 -3.20 -2.79 -6.22
N VAL A 205 -2.88 -2.53 -7.49
CA VAL A 205 -3.80 -2.69 -8.62
C VAL A 205 -3.15 -3.63 -9.63
N LEU A 206 -3.87 -4.66 -10.06
CA LEU A 206 -3.51 -5.46 -11.21
C LEU A 206 -4.21 -4.88 -12.43
N TYR A 207 -3.43 -4.31 -13.35
CA TYR A 207 -3.92 -3.71 -14.58
C TYR A 207 -3.65 -4.64 -15.77
N THR A 208 -4.73 -5.08 -16.41
CA THR A 208 -4.70 -5.79 -17.69
C THR A 208 -5.16 -4.81 -18.79
N PRO A 209 -4.24 -4.29 -19.61
CA PRO A 209 -4.60 -3.35 -20.66
C PRO A 209 -5.44 -4.05 -21.75
N GLY A 210 -6.42 -3.35 -22.30
CA GLY A 210 -7.04 -3.75 -23.56
C GLY A 210 -6.10 -3.44 -24.73
N MET A 211 -6.19 -4.19 -25.82
CA MET A 211 -5.35 -3.95 -27.01
C MET A 211 -5.64 -2.57 -27.63
N ASP A 212 -6.92 -2.21 -27.75
CA ASP A 212 -7.36 -0.98 -28.44
C ASP A 212 -7.83 0.14 -27.48
N HIS A 213 -7.94 -0.17 -26.19
CA HIS A 213 -8.53 0.72 -25.19
C HIS A 213 -7.63 0.81 -23.94
N ARG A 214 -6.45 1.41 -24.10
CA ARG A 214 -5.52 1.67 -22.99
C ARG A 214 -5.90 2.92 -22.24
N LEU A 215 -5.60 2.96 -20.94
CA LEU A 215 -5.75 4.21 -20.19
C LEU A 215 -4.48 5.02 -20.42
N PRO A 216 -4.58 6.34 -20.65
CA PRO A 216 -3.41 7.19 -20.59
C PRO A 216 -2.82 7.14 -19.17
N PHE A 217 -1.51 7.34 -19.04
CA PHE A 217 -0.80 7.45 -17.78
C PHE A 217 -1.48 8.45 -16.84
N GLN A 218 -1.97 9.56 -17.38
CA GLN A 218 -2.74 10.57 -16.64
C GLN A 218 -3.97 10.01 -15.91
N ALA A 219 -4.63 9.00 -16.48
CA ALA A 219 -5.79 8.35 -15.87
C ALA A 219 -5.40 7.20 -14.92
N LEU A 220 -4.12 6.85 -14.87
CA LEU A 220 -3.55 5.81 -14.00
C LEU A 220 -2.71 6.38 -12.86
N ARG A 221 -2.26 7.64 -12.94
CA ARG A 221 -1.33 8.23 -11.98
C ARG A 221 -1.93 8.49 -10.60
N GLU A 222 -3.25 8.58 -10.49
CA GLU A 222 -3.94 8.77 -9.22
C GLU A 222 -5.38 8.24 -9.24
N PHE A 223 -5.93 8.04 -8.05
CA PHE A 223 -7.35 7.87 -7.83
C PHE A 223 -7.74 8.31 -6.41
N PHE A 224 -9.04 8.26 -6.12
CA PHE A 224 -9.60 8.67 -4.85
C PHE A 224 -10.31 7.50 -4.16
N LEU A 225 -9.78 7.05 -3.02
CA LEU A 225 -10.40 6.03 -2.20
C LEU A 225 -11.56 6.63 -1.39
N PRO A 226 -12.77 6.03 -1.40
CA PRO A 226 -13.86 6.54 -0.58
C PRO A 226 -13.57 6.38 0.91
N ARG A 227 -13.89 7.41 1.70
CA ARG A 227 -13.85 7.41 3.17
C ARG A 227 -15.23 7.75 3.71
N GLY A 228 -15.64 7.09 4.78
CA GLY A 228 -17.03 7.10 5.18
C GLY A 228 -17.30 6.20 6.36
N GLU A 229 -18.58 6.01 6.63
CA GLU A 229 -19.06 5.30 7.80
C GLU A 229 -20.17 4.33 7.44
N VAL A 230 -20.29 3.28 8.26
CA VAL A 230 -21.42 2.36 8.18
C VAL A 230 -22.59 3.01 8.90
N SER A 231 -23.70 3.18 8.19
CA SER A 231 -24.92 3.79 8.73
C SER A 231 -26.14 2.95 8.40
N THR A 232 -27.17 3.06 9.23
CA THR A 232 -28.46 2.40 8.98
C THR A 232 -29.45 3.43 8.44
N VAL A 233 -29.84 3.28 7.18
CA VAL A 233 -30.82 4.16 6.52
C VAL A 233 -32.04 3.33 6.16
N ASN A 234 -33.22 3.72 6.67
CA ASN A 234 -34.48 3.00 6.47
C ASN A 234 -34.39 1.51 6.85
N GLY A 235 -33.70 1.20 7.96
CA GLY A 235 -33.49 -0.17 8.43
C GLY A 235 -32.50 -1.01 7.60
N ARG A 236 -31.81 -0.41 6.62
CA ARG A 236 -30.77 -1.08 5.82
C ARG A 236 -29.41 -0.53 6.18
N VAL A 237 -28.48 -1.42 6.52
CA VAL A 237 -27.09 -1.05 6.73
C VAL A 237 -26.42 -0.80 5.39
N MET A 238 -25.82 0.38 5.26
CA MET A 238 -25.12 0.81 4.05
C MET A 238 -23.85 1.57 4.41
N TYR A 239 -22.89 1.54 3.50
CA TYR A 239 -21.71 2.38 3.60
C TYR A 239 -22.03 3.75 2.98
N LYS A 240 -21.86 4.81 3.77
CA LYS A 240 -22.05 6.19 3.34
C LYS A 240 -20.69 6.86 3.19
N THR A 241 -20.32 7.18 1.96
CA THR A 241 -19.12 7.97 1.67
C THR A 241 -19.32 9.40 2.19
N VAL A 242 -18.39 9.85 3.03
CA VAL A 242 -18.34 11.19 3.65
C VAL A 242 -17.29 12.05 2.94
N SER A 243 -16.16 11.47 2.58
CA SER A 243 -15.07 12.14 1.88
C SER A 243 -14.34 11.17 0.96
N ARG A 244 -13.32 11.66 0.27
CA ARG A 244 -12.46 10.87 -0.59
C ARG A 244 -11.01 11.23 -0.30
N VAL A 245 -10.14 10.22 -0.29
CA VAL A 245 -8.72 10.35 0.05
C VAL A 245 -7.90 10.04 -1.19
N ARG A 246 -6.92 10.90 -1.52
CA ARG A 246 -6.13 10.79 -2.74
C ARG A 246 -5.01 9.77 -2.59
N TYR A 247 -4.82 8.96 -3.62
CA TYR A 247 -3.71 8.02 -3.75
C TYR A 247 -2.96 8.29 -5.05
N ALA A 248 -1.63 8.40 -4.97
CA ALA A 248 -0.75 8.65 -6.10
C ALA A 248 0.06 7.39 -6.45
N LEU A 249 0.31 7.18 -7.73
CA LEU A 249 1.11 6.08 -8.26
C LEU A 249 2.57 6.27 -7.87
N ILE A 250 3.18 5.25 -7.25
CA ILE A 250 4.58 5.28 -6.79
C ILE A 250 5.46 4.23 -7.44
N ALA A 251 4.88 3.17 -8.02
CA ALA A 251 5.60 2.19 -8.79
C ALA A 251 4.69 1.48 -9.80
N VAL A 252 5.27 1.14 -10.95
CA VAL A 252 4.66 0.34 -12.01
C VAL A 252 5.61 -0.78 -12.35
N VAL A 253 5.13 -2.02 -12.31
CA VAL A 253 5.88 -3.18 -12.79
C VAL A 253 5.20 -3.74 -14.02
N ARG A 254 5.88 -3.67 -15.17
CA ARG A 254 5.54 -4.41 -16.38
C ARG A 254 5.94 -5.87 -16.19
N MET A 255 4.96 -6.76 -16.10
CA MET A 255 5.21 -8.19 -15.92
C MET A 255 5.54 -8.85 -17.26
N ARG A 256 6.50 -9.77 -17.26
CA ARG A 256 6.86 -10.54 -18.45
C ARG A 256 5.65 -11.29 -19.01
N SER A 257 5.45 -11.26 -20.33
CA SER A 257 4.36 -12.02 -20.97
C SER A 257 4.79 -13.43 -21.37
N SER A 258 6.10 -13.60 -21.58
CA SER A 258 6.76 -14.88 -21.85
C SER A 258 7.99 -15.07 -20.96
N PRO A 259 8.49 -16.31 -20.78
CA PRO A 259 9.70 -16.56 -19.99
C PRO A 259 10.96 -15.85 -20.50
N GLN A 260 11.02 -15.52 -21.80
CA GLN A 260 12.16 -14.87 -22.46
C GLN A 260 12.19 -13.35 -22.25
N GLU A 261 11.07 -12.76 -21.87
CA GLU A 261 11.00 -11.33 -21.60
C GLU A 261 11.35 -11.04 -20.14
N PRO A 262 12.07 -9.94 -19.85
CA PRO A 262 12.33 -9.52 -18.50
C PRO A 262 11.09 -8.83 -17.91
N ASP A 263 10.90 -8.96 -16.60
CA ASP A 263 10.06 -8.01 -15.87
C ASP A 263 10.75 -6.63 -15.86
N SER A 264 9.98 -5.55 -15.76
CA SER A 264 10.55 -4.20 -15.73
C SER A 264 9.80 -3.31 -14.75
N VAL A 265 10.50 -2.42 -14.05
CA VAL A 265 9.91 -1.52 -13.04
C VAL A 265 10.22 -0.06 -13.33
N ARG A 266 9.26 0.81 -13.01
CA ARG A 266 9.42 2.25 -12.87
C ARG A 266 8.92 2.69 -11.50
N THR A 267 9.57 3.67 -10.92
CA THR A 267 9.20 4.23 -9.61
C THR A 267 9.00 5.72 -9.73
N TYR A 268 8.07 6.26 -8.96
CA TYR A 268 7.66 7.66 -9.04
C TYR A 268 7.65 8.29 -7.64
N ALA A 269 8.04 9.55 -7.57
CA ALA A 269 7.77 10.47 -6.46
C ALA A 269 6.25 10.56 -6.20
N ILE A 270 5.83 10.92 -4.99
CA ILE A 270 4.39 11.10 -4.69
C ILE A 270 3.78 12.20 -5.56
N CYS A 271 4.57 13.23 -5.90
CA CYS A 271 4.21 14.28 -6.85
C CYS A 271 4.13 13.81 -8.32
N GLY A 272 4.48 12.55 -8.60
CA GLY A 272 4.40 11.92 -9.92
C GLY A 272 5.71 11.92 -10.72
N ALA A 273 6.78 12.59 -10.27
CA ALA A 273 8.06 12.59 -10.99
C ALA A 273 8.69 11.19 -11.08
N ASN A 274 9.20 10.79 -12.24
CA ASN A 274 9.92 9.52 -12.39
C ASN A 274 11.25 9.57 -11.62
N ILE A 275 11.53 8.54 -10.83
CA ILE A 275 12.78 8.39 -10.09
C ILE A 275 13.68 7.46 -10.90
N MET A 276 14.79 8.00 -11.40
CA MET A 276 15.83 7.19 -12.03
C MET A 276 16.98 7.01 -11.05
N ALA A 277 17.42 5.77 -10.91
CA ALA A 277 18.62 5.45 -10.16
C ALA A 277 19.88 6.05 -10.81
N GLU A 278 20.96 6.17 -10.04
CA GLU A 278 22.25 6.69 -10.52
C GLU A 278 22.84 5.83 -11.66
N CYS A 279 22.59 4.53 -11.60
CA CYS A 279 22.87 3.58 -12.67
C CYS A 279 21.55 2.96 -13.10
N GLU A 280 21.29 2.90 -14.42
CA GLU A 280 20.08 2.32 -14.98
C GLU A 280 20.29 0.80 -15.21
N PRO A 281 19.79 -0.08 -14.32
CA PRO A 281 19.84 -1.51 -14.55
C PRO A 281 18.92 -1.92 -15.71
N SER A 282 19.18 -3.11 -16.26
CA SER A 282 18.42 -3.68 -17.39
C SER A 282 16.92 -3.86 -17.13
N TYR A 283 16.48 -3.91 -15.87
CA TYR A 283 15.08 -4.05 -15.47
C TYR A 283 14.39 -2.71 -15.14
N THR A 284 15.06 -1.57 -15.29
CA THR A 284 14.43 -0.24 -15.25
C THR A 284 14.54 0.51 -16.59
N PRO A 285 14.24 -0.11 -17.74
CA PRO A 285 14.45 0.56 -19.02
C PRO A 285 13.59 1.82 -19.13
N GLY A 286 14.23 2.95 -19.41
CA GLY A 286 13.62 4.24 -19.71
C GLY A 286 12.81 4.26 -21.01
N SER A 287 12.79 3.15 -21.75
CA SER A 287 12.24 3.06 -23.10
C SER A 287 10.81 2.54 -23.25
N TRP A 288 10.11 2.13 -22.19
CA TRP A 288 8.73 1.61 -22.29
C TRP A 288 7.69 2.52 -21.62
N LEU A 289 6.55 2.72 -22.27
CA LEU A 289 5.41 3.43 -21.70
C LEU A 289 4.30 2.45 -21.30
N ILE A 290 3.55 2.77 -20.25
CA ILE A 290 2.36 1.97 -19.88
C ILE A 290 1.28 1.98 -20.97
N GLU A 291 1.28 3.04 -21.77
CA GLU A 291 0.35 3.28 -22.88
C GLU A 291 0.73 2.51 -24.15
N GLU A 292 1.96 2.01 -24.27
CA GLU A 292 2.43 1.31 -25.47
C GLU A 292 1.61 0.04 -25.73
N PRO A 293 1.22 -0.25 -26.98
CA PRO A 293 0.57 -1.52 -27.33
C PRO A 293 1.46 -2.72 -27.00
N CYS A 294 1.12 -3.44 -25.93
CA CYS A 294 1.89 -4.59 -25.46
C CYS A 294 1.03 -5.68 -24.78
N PRO A 295 1.36 -6.97 -24.92
CA PRO A 295 0.58 -8.05 -24.30
C PRO A 295 0.75 -8.15 -22.76
N HIS A 296 1.60 -7.31 -22.17
CA HIS A 296 1.93 -7.34 -20.76
C HIS A 296 0.78 -6.90 -19.86
N ASN A 297 0.72 -7.54 -18.69
CA ASN A 297 -0.02 -7.04 -17.54
C ASN A 297 0.90 -6.16 -16.68
N PHE A 298 0.30 -5.25 -15.91
CA PHE A 298 1.03 -4.35 -15.02
C PHE A 298 0.55 -4.51 -13.59
N ALA A 299 1.49 -4.48 -12.64
CA ALA A 299 1.19 -4.28 -11.23
C ALA A 299 1.48 -2.83 -10.86
N LEU A 300 0.48 -2.11 -10.40
CA LEU A 300 0.56 -0.70 -10.02
C LEU A 300 0.49 -0.59 -8.50
N PHE A 301 1.35 0.23 -7.92
CA PHE A 301 1.41 0.47 -6.49
C PHE A 301 1.14 1.94 -6.22
N PHE A 302 0.15 2.22 -5.39
CA PHE A 302 -0.27 3.56 -5.04
C PHE A 302 -0.03 3.85 -3.56
N CYS A 303 0.43 5.05 -3.24
CA CYS A 303 0.60 5.51 -1.88
C CYS A 303 -0.39 6.63 -1.54
N LEU A 304 -0.74 6.72 -0.25
CA LEU A 304 -1.54 7.81 0.29
C LEU A 304 -0.86 9.16 0.04
N ALA A 305 -1.57 10.12 -0.56
CA ALA A 305 -1.02 11.38 -1.04
C ALA A 305 -1.92 12.59 -0.68
N GLU A 306 -2.15 12.82 0.62
CA GLU A 306 -3.13 13.82 1.08
C GLU A 306 -2.70 15.28 0.85
N SER A 307 -1.39 15.57 0.88
CA SER A 307 -0.88 16.96 0.97
C SER A 307 -0.01 17.42 -0.19
N GLU A 308 0.60 16.50 -0.95
CA GLU A 308 1.53 16.89 -2.03
C GLU A 308 0.78 17.14 -3.34
N PRO A 309 0.98 18.27 -4.04
CA PRO A 309 0.39 18.45 -5.37
C PRO A 309 1.02 17.51 -6.40
N LEU A 310 0.25 17.09 -7.41
CA LEU A 310 0.81 16.40 -8.57
C LEU A 310 1.45 17.41 -9.53
N ILE A 311 2.63 17.05 -10.06
CA ILE A 311 3.25 17.81 -11.13
C ILE A 311 2.42 17.59 -12.42
N PRO A 312 2.11 18.65 -13.19
CA PRO A 312 1.29 18.53 -14.40
C PRO A 312 1.97 17.76 -15.55
N GLU A 313 3.30 17.72 -15.57
CA GLU A 313 4.08 17.23 -16.70
C GLU A 313 4.22 15.71 -16.74
N TYR A 314 4.33 15.16 -17.95
CA TYR A 314 4.55 13.74 -18.24
C TYR A 314 6.01 13.37 -17.92
N PRO A 315 6.27 12.66 -16.80
CA PRO A 315 7.62 12.24 -16.47
C PRO A 315 8.13 11.16 -17.43
N GLU A 316 7.22 10.51 -18.17
CA GLU A 316 7.55 9.46 -19.13
C GLU A 316 7.98 10.01 -20.50
N LEU A 317 7.74 11.32 -20.78
CA LEU A 317 8.07 11.97 -22.05
C LEU A 317 9.19 13.03 -21.91
N GLY A 318 9.38 13.59 -20.71
CA GLY A 318 10.57 14.39 -20.43
C GLY A 318 11.79 13.48 -20.32
N LYS A 319 12.91 13.84 -20.96
CA LYS A 319 14.21 13.33 -20.50
C LYS A 319 14.25 13.60 -19.01
N ALA A 320 14.34 12.53 -18.23
CA ALA A 320 14.98 12.49 -16.95
C ALA A 320 14.99 13.85 -16.23
N ALA A 321 13.96 14.16 -15.45
CA ALA A 321 14.22 15.05 -14.33
C ALA A 321 15.23 14.29 -13.47
N THR A 322 16.52 14.55 -13.66
CA THR A 322 17.48 14.46 -12.57
C THR A 322 16.75 15.12 -11.43
N MET A 323 16.57 14.38 -10.32
CA MET A 323 15.96 14.89 -9.08
C MET A 323 16.20 16.39 -9.05
N VAL A 324 15.10 17.17 -9.11
CA VAL A 324 15.10 18.64 -8.98
C VAL A 324 16.36 18.98 -8.21
N ASP A 325 17.33 19.59 -8.90
CA ASP A 325 18.70 19.71 -8.40
C ASP A 325 18.61 20.03 -6.91
N LEU A 326 19.41 19.41 -6.04
CA LEU A 326 19.24 19.60 -4.60
C LEU A 326 19.20 21.11 -4.27
N GLU A 327 19.86 21.93 -5.09
CA GLU A 327 19.76 23.39 -5.16
C GLU A 327 18.38 23.95 -5.53
N MET A 328 17.66 23.40 -6.52
CA MET A 328 16.31 23.82 -6.90
C MET A 328 15.26 23.39 -5.86
N GLU A 329 15.41 22.24 -5.20
CA GLU A 329 14.49 21.85 -4.10
C GLU A 329 14.77 22.68 -2.85
N LEU A 330 16.05 22.92 -2.51
CA LEU A 330 16.45 23.88 -1.48
C LEU A 330 16.02 25.31 -1.82
N ALA A 331 16.06 25.72 -3.09
CA ALA A 331 15.60 27.04 -3.52
C ALA A 331 14.08 27.17 -3.42
N ILE A 332 13.32 26.11 -3.70
CA ILE A 332 11.86 26.10 -3.49
C ILE A 332 11.55 26.12 -1.99
N GLU A 333 12.25 25.34 -1.15
CA GLU A 333 12.08 25.36 0.30
C GLU A 333 12.45 26.72 0.91
N ASP A 334 13.52 27.34 0.42
CA ASP A 334 14.00 28.65 0.85
C ASP A 334 13.09 29.79 0.35
N ASP A 335 12.57 29.73 -0.89
CA ASP A 335 11.58 30.69 -1.39
C ASP A 335 10.23 30.58 -0.64
N MET A 336 9.79 29.36 -0.33
CA MET A 336 8.62 29.12 0.52
C MET A 336 8.85 29.60 1.96
N GLY A 337 10.05 29.39 2.52
CA GLY A 337 10.45 29.91 3.83
C GLY A 337 10.42 31.44 3.88
N ARG A 338 11.00 32.11 2.89
CA ARG A 338 10.96 33.58 2.76
C ARG A 338 9.54 34.11 2.54
N GLY A 339 8.69 33.36 1.83
CA GLY A 339 7.28 33.68 1.66
C GLY A 339 6.49 33.64 2.97
N LEU A 340 6.74 32.64 3.81
CA LEU A 340 6.17 32.52 5.14
C LEU A 340 6.67 33.60 6.11
N GLU A 341 7.97 33.92 6.09
CA GLU A 341 8.52 35.02 6.90
C GLU A 341 7.95 36.39 6.51
N ARG A 342 7.67 36.63 5.22
CA ARG A 342 6.98 37.85 4.77
C ARG A 342 5.54 37.93 5.27
N LEU A 343 4.82 36.80 5.30
CA LEU A 343 3.46 36.75 5.84
C LEU A 343 3.43 36.98 7.36
N ASP A 344 4.43 36.48 8.09
CA ASP A 344 4.57 36.74 9.54
C ASP A 344 4.97 38.20 9.83
N LEU A 345 5.82 38.81 9.00
CA LEU A 345 6.11 40.24 9.12
C LEU A 345 4.88 41.10 8.84
N GLU A 346 4.11 40.78 7.80
CA GLU A 346 2.89 41.53 7.44
C GLU A 346 1.80 41.39 8.51
N ALA A 347 1.62 40.19 9.06
CA ALA A 347 0.71 39.93 10.18
C ALA A 347 1.13 40.68 11.46
N SER A 348 2.45 40.81 11.70
CA SER A 348 2.99 41.54 12.86
C SER A 348 2.84 43.07 12.73
N THR A 349 2.90 43.63 11.51
CA THR A 349 2.66 45.07 11.30
C THR A 349 1.19 45.51 11.35
N GLN A 350 0.22 44.59 11.17
CA GLN A 350 -1.21 44.98 11.17
C GLN A 350 -1.87 45.00 12.56
N TRP A 351 -1.21 44.46 13.60
CA TRP A 351 -1.75 44.38 14.97
C TRP A 351 -1.03 45.25 16.00
N ALA A 352 -0.61 46.46 15.60
CA ALA A 352 -0.34 47.51 16.58
C ALA A 352 -1.69 48.06 17.13
N PRO A 353 -1.95 48.01 18.44
CA PRO A 353 -3.17 48.58 19.01
C PRO A 353 -3.16 50.08 18.77
N ARG A 354 -4.17 50.61 18.08
CA ARG A 354 -4.42 52.05 18.03
C ARG A 354 -4.71 52.54 19.45
N LEU A 355 -3.71 53.13 20.09
CA LEU A 355 -3.86 53.89 21.32
C LEU A 355 -4.91 54.99 21.09
N LYS A 356 -6.00 54.89 21.84
CA LYS A 356 -7.07 55.90 21.90
C LYS A 356 -6.50 57.20 22.46
N GLY A 357 -6.63 58.28 21.69
CA GLY A 357 -6.45 59.64 22.20
C GLY A 357 -7.58 60.05 23.16
N PRO A 358 -7.31 60.98 24.10
CA PRO A 358 -8.26 61.39 25.12
C PRO A 358 -9.13 62.56 24.64
N GLY A 359 -10.38 62.58 25.09
CA GLY A 359 -11.19 63.81 25.17
C GLY A 359 -12.52 63.75 24.43
N ALA A 360 -13.59 63.49 25.17
CA ALA A 360 -14.81 64.31 25.17
C ALA A 360 -15.80 63.79 26.23
N GLU A 361 -16.43 64.76 26.88
CA GLU A 361 -17.20 64.75 28.13
C GLU A 361 -18.61 64.09 28.10
N PRO A 362 -19.26 63.94 29.28
CA PRO A 362 -20.40 63.06 29.54
C PRO A 362 -21.77 63.77 29.59
N VAL A 363 -22.85 63.06 29.23
CA VAL A 363 -24.27 63.46 29.47
C VAL A 363 -25.10 62.14 29.59
N PRO A 364 -26.22 62.04 30.33
CA PRO A 364 -26.26 61.36 31.63
C PRO A 364 -27.29 60.20 31.73
N LEU A 365 -27.19 59.50 32.86
CA LEU A 365 -28.20 58.72 33.61
C LEU A 365 -29.67 58.84 33.14
N ASN A 366 -30.43 57.73 33.12
CA ASN A 366 -31.20 57.20 34.27
C ASN A 366 -32.10 55.98 33.85
N PRO A 367 -32.91 55.32 34.72
CA PRO A 367 -32.60 54.00 35.29
C PRO A 367 -33.74 52.95 35.17
N ARG A 368 -33.58 51.82 35.88
CA ARG A 368 -34.57 50.78 36.31
C ARG A 368 -34.76 49.60 35.32
N ARG A 369 -34.88 48.34 35.77
CA ARG A 369 -35.26 47.78 37.07
C ARG A 369 -34.77 46.33 37.20
N LEU A 370 -34.36 45.97 38.41
CA LEU A 370 -34.16 44.61 38.94
C LEU A 370 -35.51 43.90 39.12
N HIS A 371 -35.53 42.56 38.97
CA HIS A 371 -36.03 41.59 39.97
C HIS A 371 -35.87 40.12 39.47
N PRO A 372 -35.40 39.19 40.32
CA PRO A 372 -35.62 37.74 40.26
C PRO A 372 -36.66 37.32 41.35
N PRO A 373 -36.72 36.06 41.85
CA PRO A 373 -37.06 34.76 41.25
C PRO A 373 -38.31 34.12 41.96
N THR A 374 -38.79 32.94 41.53
CA THR A 374 -39.81 32.12 42.27
C THR A 374 -39.66 30.65 41.84
N ALA A 375 -39.05 29.78 42.64
CA ALA A 375 -39.58 28.92 43.72
C ALA A 375 -40.06 27.52 43.23
N GLU A 376 -39.53 26.49 43.91
CA GLU A 376 -39.79 25.02 43.88
C GLU A 376 -41.24 24.66 44.34
N PRO A 377 -41.67 23.41 44.71
CA PRO A 377 -41.02 22.06 44.82
C PRO A 377 -41.98 20.87 44.41
N PRO A 378 -42.00 19.66 45.04
CA PRO A 378 -41.01 18.57 45.09
C PRO A 378 -41.59 17.16 44.76
N SER A 379 -40.72 16.14 44.63
CA SER A 379 -40.89 14.73 45.10
C SER A 379 -39.86 13.83 44.39
N SER A 380 -39.23 12.77 44.91
CA SER A 380 -39.12 12.11 46.22
C SER A 380 -38.23 10.87 45.97
N SER A 381 -37.41 10.48 46.96
CA SER A 381 -36.89 9.12 47.26
C SER A 381 -36.21 8.30 46.13
N SER A 382 -35.01 7.74 46.31
CA SER A 382 -34.75 6.68 47.30
C SER A 382 -33.26 6.25 47.31
N ASN A 383 -32.84 5.83 48.50
CA ASN A 383 -31.69 5.01 48.89
C ASN A 383 -31.12 4.05 47.83
N VAL A 384 -29.81 3.80 47.88
CA VAL A 384 -29.22 2.52 48.37
C VAL A 384 -27.72 2.74 48.67
N GLN A 385 -27.33 2.43 49.91
CA GLN A 385 -25.96 2.17 50.37
C GLN A 385 -25.53 0.75 49.97
N HIS A 386 -24.22 0.51 49.70
CA HIS A 386 -23.34 -0.37 50.49
C HIS A 386 -22.12 -0.97 49.74
N HIS A 387 -20.98 -1.02 50.49
CA HIS A 387 -19.81 -1.93 50.45
C HIS A 387 -18.87 -1.87 49.22
N SER A 388 -17.59 -1.49 49.27
CA SER A 388 -16.42 -1.77 50.15
C SER A 388 -15.99 -3.24 50.27
N GLY A 389 -14.78 -3.54 49.79
CA GLY A 389 -13.84 -4.47 50.42
C GLY A 389 -13.51 -5.77 49.66
N GLY A 390 -12.20 -6.06 49.48
CA GLY A 390 -11.73 -7.42 49.17
C GLY A 390 -10.35 -7.54 48.53
N GLU A 391 -9.28 -7.30 49.30
CA GLU A 391 -7.94 -7.83 49.04
C GLU A 391 -7.89 -9.35 49.31
N GLY A 392 -6.96 -10.10 48.69
CA GLY A 392 -6.72 -11.50 49.04
C GLY A 392 -5.68 -12.24 48.21
N ASN A 393 -4.47 -12.33 48.77
CA ASN A 393 -3.32 -13.17 48.41
C ASN A 393 -3.63 -14.65 48.09
N SER A 394 -2.77 -15.33 47.31
CA SER A 394 -1.75 -16.29 47.82
C SER A 394 -1.30 -17.40 46.84
N PHE A 395 0.02 -17.50 46.68
CA PHE A 395 0.94 -18.67 46.70
C PHE A 395 0.56 -20.09 46.19
N GLY A 396 1.56 -20.68 45.51
CA GLY A 396 1.92 -22.11 45.50
C GLY A 396 1.35 -22.91 44.32
N ARG A 397 2.01 -23.87 43.68
CA ARG A 397 3.16 -24.70 44.08
C ARG A 397 3.65 -25.49 42.85
N GLU A 398 4.91 -25.91 42.92
CA GLU A 398 5.61 -26.83 42.01
C GLU A 398 4.92 -28.20 41.88
N ASN A 399 5.15 -28.87 40.74
CA ASN A 399 5.34 -30.32 40.72
C ASN A 399 6.15 -30.75 39.49
N GLU A 400 7.39 -31.14 39.75
CA GLU A 400 8.18 -32.07 38.94
C GLU A 400 7.53 -33.46 38.91
N ARG A 401 7.66 -34.17 37.78
CA ARG A 401 7.75 -35.64 37.63
C ARG A 401 8.05 -35.92 36.15
N GLN A 402 9.30 -36.21 35.81
CA GLN A 402 9.93 -37.54 35.76
C GLN A 402 9.62 -38.37 34.50
N ASP A 403 10.72 -38.78 33.89
CA ASP A 403 10.90 -39.62 32.71
C ASP A 403 10.19 -40.97 32.76
N SER A 404 9.65 -41.41 31.61
CA SER A 404 10.15 -42.60 30.88
C SER A 404 9.30 -42.96 29.65
N PRO A 405 9.91 -43.52 28.57
CA PRO A 405 9.26 -44.00 27.33
C PRO A 405 8.65 -45.42 27.59
N PRO A 406 8.07 -46.20 26.62
CA PRO A 406 8.13 -46.14 25.15
C PRO A 406 6.80 -46.46 24.42
N ARG A 407 6.79 -46.40 23.06
CA ARG A 407 6.34 -47.51 22.19
C ARG A 407 6.28 -47.09 20.72
N ALA A 408 7.13 -47.76 19.94
CA ALA A 408 6.97 -47.89 18.51
C ALA A 408 5.60 -48.52 18.20
N ARG A 409 4.82 -47.86 17.34
CA ARG A 409 3.67 -48.48 16.67
C ARG A 409 3.83 -48.27 15.17
N GLN A 410 4.25 -49.35 14.52
CA GLN A 410 4.10 -49.53 13.08
C GLN A 410 2.61 -49.42 12.73
N THR A 411 2.28 -48.53 11.80
CA THR A 411 1.08 -48.65 10.96
C THR A 411 1.50 -48.58 9.51
N ARG A 412 1.58 -49.76 8.90
CA ARG A 412 1.51 -49.95 7.46
C ARG A 412 0.08 -49.61 7.00
N GLY A 413 -0.01 -48.82 5.93
CA GLY A 413 -1.02 -49.00 4.88
C GLY A 413 -2.25 -48.10 4.95
N ALA A 414 -2.26 -47.07 4.11
CA ALA A 414 -3.37 -46.78 3.20
C ALA A 414 -2.90 -45.78 2.13
N ARG A 415 -2.54 -46.32 0.96
CA ARG A 415 -2.58 -45.61 -0.32
C ARG A 415 -4.04 -45.21 -0.62
N ASP A 416 -4.20 -44.27 -1.54
CA ASP A 416 -5.44 -43.76 -2.11
C ASP A 416 -6.17 -42.67 -1.33
N ARG A 417 -5.67 -41.44 -1.46
CA ARG A 417 -6.51 -40.23 -1.59
C ARG A 417 -5.73 -39.01 -2.10
N GLU A 418 -5.06 -39.19 -3.24
CA GLU A 418 -4.44 -38.08 -3.96
C GLU A 418 -4.79 -38.18 -5.45
N ARG A 419 -6.07 -37.87 -5.75
CA ARG A 419 -6.59 -37.64 -7.10
C ARG A 419 -8.03 -37.15 -6.99
N ARG A 420 -8.20 -35.85 -6.74
CA ARG A 420 -9.37 -35.02 -7.10
C ARG A 420 -9.31 -33.72 -6.28
N ARG A 421 -8.66 -32.69 -6.84
CA ARG A 421 -9.00 -31.26 -6.73
C ARG A 421 -7.88 -30.42 -7.36
N SER A 422 -7.84 -30.44 -8.68
CA SER A 422 -7.12 -29.46 -9.50
C SER A 422 -7.53 -29.66 -10.96
N ARG A 423 -8.76 -29.20 -11.27
CA ARG A 423 -9.10 -28.79 -12.63
C ARG A 423 -9.57 -27.34 -12.53
N SER A 424 -8.70 -26.46 -13.02
CA SER A 424 -9.00 -25.07 -13.27
C SER A 424 -10.11 -24.98 -14.34
N PRO A 425 -11.13 -24.11 -14.20
CA PRO A 425 -12.23 -24.00 -15.16
C PRO A 425 -11.88 -23.35 -16.52
N TRP A 426 -10.60 -23.13 -16.85
CA TRP A 426 -10.21 -22.29 -17.98
C TRP A 426 -9.80 -23.01 -19.28
N ASP A 427 -9.81 -24.35 -19.32
CA ASP A 427 -9.46 -25.11 -20.53
C ASP A 427 -10.69 -25.77 -21.18
N GLU A 428 -11.63 -24.98 -21.71
CA GLU A 428 -12.59 -25.50 -22.69
C GLU A 428 -13.22 -24.40 -23.58
N ILE A 429 -12.45 -23.83 -24.52
CA ILE A 429 -13.03 -23.27 -25.76
C ILE A 429 -12.30 -23.87 -26.95
N LYS A 430 -12.98 -24.83 -27.58
CA LYS A 430 -12.58 -25.52 -28.80
C LYS A 430 -12.61 -24.56 -29.98
N SER A 431 -11.48 -24.44 -30.67
CA SER A 431 -11.36 -23.84 -32.00
C SER A 431 -12.23 -24.59 -33.03
N PRO A 432 -13.08 -23.91 -33.82
CA PRO A 432 -13.71 -24.55 -34.97
C PRO A 432 -12.72 -24.63 -36.14
N ARG A 433 -12.40 -25.86 -36.54
CA ARG A 433 -11.74 -26.19 -37.81
C ARG A 433 -12.53 -25.58 -38.98
N ARG A 434 -11.99 -24.52 -39.61
CA ARG A 434 -12.44 -24.09 -40.95
C ARG A 434 -11.90 -25.06 -41.99
N ARG A 435 -12.81 -25.84 -42.58
CA ARG A 435 -12.61 -26.57 -43.84
C ARG A 435 -12.44 -25.57 -44.98
N THR A 436 -11.30 -25.62 -45.65
CA THR A 436 -11.07 -25.05 -46.98
C THR A 436 -11.96 -25.78 -47.99
N ARG A 437 -12.90 -25.06 -48.61
CA ARG A 437 -13.63 -25.50 -49.80
C ARG A 437 -13.15 -24.64 -50.97
N SER A 438 -12.44 -25.28 -51.88
CA SER A 438 -12.08 -24.77 -53.20
C SER A 438 -13.34 -24.55 -54.03
N HIS A 439 -13.52 -23.34 -54.57
CA HIS A 439 -14.36 -23.08 -55.72
C HIS A 439 -13.48 -22.51 -56.82
N GLY A 440 -13.37 -23.29 -57.90
CA GLY A 440 -12.73 -22.87 -59.12
C GLY A 440 -13.57 -21.78 -59.79
N TYR A 441 -12.90 -20.72 -60.22
CA TYR A 441 -13.43 -19.80 -61.22
C TYR A 441 -12.80 -20.13 -62.57
N ARG A 442 -13.71 -20.39 -63.50
CA ARG A 442 -13.52 -20.62 -64.93
C ARG A 442 -13.20 -19.27 -65.58
N LYS A 443 -12.13 -19.21 -66.37
CA LYS A 443 -11.90 -18.14 -67.35
C LYS A 443 -12.54 -18.56 -68.67
N GLU A 444 -13.32 -17.66 -69.25
CA GLU A 444 -13.31 -17.41 -70.70
C GLU A 444 -12.18 -16.43 -71.01
#